data_AF-W4LLI2-F1
#
_entry.id   AF-W4LLI2-F1
#
_cell.length_a   1.000
_cell.length_b   1.000
_cell.length_c   1.000
_cell.angle_alpha   90.00
_cell.angle_beta   90.00
_cell.angle_gamma   90.00
#
_symmetry.space_group_name_H-M   'P 1'
#
loop_
_entity.id
_entity.type
_entity.pdbx_description
1 polymer ?
#
loop_
_entity_poly.entity_id
_entity_poly.type
_entity_poly.pdbx_seq_one_letter_code
_entity_poly.pdbx_strand_id
1 'polypeptide(L)'
;MPRQLFLEFELPDEILAHVRDEDLAAKAKEALIMELLREHTISQGKAAELLKITRYDLFDLMGKYKVPVIDLSKEELQKELRQPFPSE
;
A
#
# COMPACT_ATOMS: atom_id res chain seq x y z
N MET A 1 -1.60 -22.74 3.00
CA MET A 1 -0.19 -23.04 3.31
C MET A 1 0.64 -21.82 2.99
N PRO A 2 1.45 -21.28 3.93
CA PRO A 2 2.38 -20.22 3.59
C PRO A 2 3.41 -20.76 2.60
N ARG A 3 3.65 -20.03 1.50
CA ARG A 3 4.72 -20.30 0.55
C ARG A 3 5.77 -19.21 0.72
N GLN A 4 7.03 -19.61 0.74
CA GLN A 4 8.14 -18.67 0.78
C GLN A 4 8.55 -18.33 -0.65
N LEU A 5 8.69 -17.04 -0.93
CA LEU A 5 9.18 -16.53 -2.21
C LEU A 5 10.62 -16.03 -2.00
N PHE A 6 11.52 -16.39 -2.90
CA PHE A 6 12.86 -15.84 -2.97
C PHE A 6 12.93 -14.90 -4.18
N LEU A 7 13.51 -13.71 -3.98
CA LEU A 7 13.71 -12.68 -4.99
C LEU A 7 15.21 -12.36 -5.02
N GLU A 8 15.78 -12.37 -6.23
CA GLU A 8 17.17 -12.02 -6.50
C GLU A 8 17.17 -11.03 -7.67
N PHE A 9 17.88 -9.92 -7.51
CA PHE A 9 18.05 -8.91 -8.54
C PHE A 9 19.37 -8.18 -8.30
N GLU A 10 20.00 -7.75 -9.38
CA GLU A 10 21.25 -7.01 -9.33
C GLU A 10 20.97 -5.52 -9.24
N LEU A 11 21.72 -4.84 -8.37
CA LEU A 11 21.73 -3.38 -8.27
C LEU A 11 23.18 -2.90 -8.39
N PRO A 12 23.42 -1.72 -8.98
CA PRO A 12 24.72 -1.09 -8.94
C PRO A 12 25.18 -0.82 -7.50
N ASP A 13 26.49 -0.90 -7.24
CA ASP A 13 27.08 -0.72 -5.92
C ASP A 13 26.73 0.66 -5.31
N GLU A 14 26.65 1.70 -6.15
CA GLU A 14 26.25 3.04 -5.73
C GLU A 14 24.83 3.09 -5.16
N ILE A 15 23.95 2.18 -5.57
CA ILE A 15 22.58 2.07 -5.04
C ILE A 15 22.58 1.24 -3.77
N LEU A 16 23.34 0.15 -3.72
CA LEU A 16 23.47 -0.70 -2.54
C LEU A 16 24.00 0.08 -1.32
N ALA A 17 24.86 1.07 -1.54
CA ALA A 17 25.33 1.98 -0.49
C ALA A 17 24.19 2.76 0.23
N HIS A 18 23.03 2.91 -0.41
CA HIS A 18 21.85 3.56 0.16
C HIS A 18 20.86 2.59 0.81
N VAL A 19 21.08 1.29 0.65
CA VAL A 19 20.20 0.24 1.19
C VAL A 19 20.70 -0.19 2.56
N ARG A 20 19.83 -0.09 3.56
CA ARG A 20 20.08 -0.69 4.88
C ARG A 20 19.43 -2.07 4.89
N ASP A 21 20.24 -3.11 5.01
CA ASP A 21 19.81 -4.51 4.96
C ASP A 21 18.73 -4.85 6.00
N GLU A 22 18.82 -4.22 7.18
CA GLU A 22 17.99 -4.51 8.35
C GLU A 22 16.47 -4.35 8.09
N ASP A 23 16.08 -3.58 7.06
CA ASP A 23 14.68 -3.32 6.71
C ASP A 23 14.31 -3.66 5.26
N LEU A 24 15.24 -4.11 4.40
CA LEU A 24 14.98 -4.22 2.96
C LEU A 24 13.86 -5.21 2.66
N ALA A 25 13.90 -6.40 3.26
CA ALA A 25 12.88 -7.42 3.06
C ALA A 25 11.49 -6.96 3.53
N ALA A 26 11.42 -6.22 4.65
CA ALA A 26 10.17 -5.67 5.16
C ALA A 26 9.61 -4.60 4.21
N LYS A 27 10.45 -3.67 3.75
CA LYS A 27 10.07 -2.62 2.79
C LYS A 27 9.66 -3.19 1.43
N ALA A 28 10.38 -4.20 0.93
CA ALA A 28 10.02 -4.90 -0.30
C ALA A 28 8.65 -5.58 -0.16
N LYS A 29 8.40 -6.22 0.99
CA LYS A 29 7.08 -6.80 1.29
C LYS A 29 5.99 -5.74 1.35
N GLU A 30 6.21 -4.63 2.06
CA GLU A 30 5.26 -3.50 2.09
C GLU A 30 4.92 -3.04 0.68
N ALA A 31 5.94 -2.72 -0.12
CA ALA A 31 5.76 -2.22 -1.49
C ALA A 31 4.96 -3.20 -2.36
N LEU A 32 5.27 -4.50 -2.28
CA LEU A 32 4.54 -5.53 -3.02
C LEU A 32 3.07 -5.58 -2.60
N ILE A 33 2.77 -5.57 -1.30
CA ILE A 33 1.39 -5.59 -0.80
C ILE A 33 0.63 -4.32 -1.20
N MET A 34 1.30 -3.16 -1.20
CA MET A 34 0.69 -1.89 -1.64
C MET A 34 0.35 -1.88 -3.13
N GLU A 35 1.20 -2.46 -3.99
CA GLU A 35 0.87 -2.56 -5.41
C GLU A 35 -0.27 -3.55 -5.67
N LEU A 36 -0.31 -4.70 -4.99
CA LEU A 36 -1.45 -5.61 -5.09
C LEU A 36 -2.76 -4.98 -4.61
N LEU A 37 -2.69 -4.10 -3.61
CA LEU A 37 -3.84 -3.33 -3.14
C LEU A 37 -4.27 -2.28 -4.17
N ARG A 38 -3.30 -1.56 -4.77
CA ARG A 38 -3.55 -0.57 -5.83
C ARG A 38 -4.23 -1.20 -7.05
N GLU A 39 -3.83 -2.41 -7.41
CA GLU A 39 -4.41 -3.17 -8.52
C GLU A 39 -5.74 -3.85 -8.16
N HIS A 40 -6.28 -3.61 -6.96
CA HIS A 40 -7.49 -4.25 -6.43
C HIS A 40 -7.41 -5.79 -6.37
N THR A 41 -6.20 -6.36 -6.42
CA THR A 41 -5.97 -7.82 -6.32
C THR A 41 -6.24 -8.31 -4.89
N ILE A 42 -5.99 -7.46 -3.89
CA ILE A 42 -6.32 -7.73 -2.49
C ILE A 42 -7.13 -6.58 -1.89
N SER A 43 -7.94 -6.88 -0.87
CA SER A 43 -8.68 -5.87 -0.12
C SER A 43 -7.81 -5.20 0.96
N GLN A 44 -8.23 -4.02 1.44
CA GLN A 44 -7.59 -3.33 2.57
C GLN A 44 -7.48 -4.22 3.81
N GLY A 45 -8.56 -4.94 4.15
CA GLY A 45 -8.55 -5.89 5.28
C GLY A 45 -7.50 -6.99 5.10
N LYS A 46 -7.34 -7.50 3.87
CA LYS A 46 -6.33 -8.51 3.58
C LYS A 46 -4.92 -7.95 3.62
N ALA A 47 -4.70 -6.73 3.13
CA ALA A 47 -3.41 -6.05 3.21
C ALA A 47 -2.96 -5.85 4.67
N ALA A 48 -3.86 -5.37 5.55
CA ALA A 48 -3.59 -5.22 6.98
C ALA A 48 -3.24 -6.56 7.65
N GLU A 49 -4.00 -7.63 7.35
CA GLU A 49 -3.73 -8.98 7.85
C GLU A 49 -2.34 -9.49 7.42
N LEU A 50 -1.99 -9.34 6.13
CA LEU A 50 -0.72 -9.82 5.57
C LEU A 50 0.51 -9.07 6.13
N LEU A 51 0.34 -7.79 6.43
CA LEU A 51 1.37 -6.95 7.05
C LEU A 51 1.36 -7.02 8.59
N LYS A 52 0.33 -7.62 9.18
CA LYS A 52 0.11 -7.71 10.64
C LYS A 52 0.06 -6.33 11.31
N ILE A 53 -0.60 -5.38 10.65
CA ILE A 53 -0.78 -4.00 11.12
C ILE A 53 -2.25 -3.70 11.36
N THR A 54 -2.54 -2.63 12.10
CA THR A 54 -3.93 -2.19 12.28
C THR A 54 -4.46 -1.53 11.01
N ARG A 55 -5.79 -1.33 10.95
CA ARG A 55 -6.42 -0.58 9.86
C ARG A 55 -5.97 0.89 9.84
N TYR A 56 -5.65 1.47 11.00
CA TYR A 56 -5.14 2.84 11.09
C TYR A 56 -3.73 2.92 10.48
N ASP A 57 -2.84 2.02 10.88
CA ASP A 57 -1.48 1.94 10.33
C ASP A 57 -1.49 1.70 8.81
N LEU A 58 -2.46 0.91 8.32
CA LEU A 58 -2.62 0.69 6.88
C LEU A 58 -2.93 2.00 6.14
N PHE A 59 -3.77 2.87 6.68
CA PHE A 59 -4.08 4.15 6.01
C PHE A 59 -2.88 5.08 5.94
N ASP A 60 -2.06 5.13 7.00
CA ASP A 60 -0.79 5.86 6.98
C ASP A 60 0.16 5.27 5.91
N LEU A 61 0.24 3.94 5.82
CA LEU A 61 1.04 3.25 4.82
C LEU A 61 0.55 3.51 3.39
N MET A 62 -0.76 3.47 3.17
CA MET A 62 -1.38 3.81 1.89
C MET A 62 -1.04 5.25 1.50
N GLY A 63 -1.06 6.19 2.45
CA GLY A 63 -0.60 7.56 2.24
C GLY A 63 0.87 7.62 1.79
N LYS A 64 1.77 6.90 2.49
CA LYS A 64 3.20 6.82 2.15
C LYS A 64 3.45 6.29 0.74
N TYR A 65 2.71 5.26 0.32
CA TYR A 65 2.84 4.64 -1.01
C TYR A 65 1.89 5.24 -2.07
N LYS A 66 1.16 6.30 -1.73
CA LYS A 66 0.19 6.98 -2.62
C LYS A 66 -0.84 6.00 -3.21
N VAL A 67 -1.34 5.08 -2.40
CA VAL A 67 -2.44 4.18 -2.75
C VAL A 67 -3.76 4.86 -2.34
N PRO A 68 -4.71 5.09 -3.26
CA PRO A 68 -5.99 5.70 -2.91
C PRO A 68 -6.76 4.87 -1.89
N VAL A 69 -7.31 5.53 -0.87
CA VAL A 69 -8.18 4.88 0.14
C VAL A 69 -9.55 4.55 -0.43
N ILE A 70 -10.00 5.35 -1.39
CA ILE A 70 -11.25 5.21 -2.11
C ILE A 70 -10.97 5.36 -3.59
N ASP A 71 -11.68 4.58 -4.40
CA ASP A 71 -11.62 4.67 -5.85
C ASP A 71 -12.77 5.58 -6.31
N LEU A 72 -12.46 6.87 -6.43
CA LEU A 72 -13.38 7.88 -6.96
C LEU A 72 -12.75 8.50 -8.20
N SER A 73 -13.50 8.48 -9.29
CA SER A 73 -13.21 9.37 -10.41
C SER A 73 -13.30 10.84 -9.97
N LYS A 74 -12.66 11.72 -10.73
CA LYS A 74 -12.73 13.16 -10.48
C LYS A 74 -14.18 13.65 -10.53
N GLU A 75 -14.98 13.10 -11.43
CA GLU A 75 -16.38 13.43 -11.64
C GLU A 75 -17.24 12.99 -10.44
N GLU A 76 -17.02 11.78 -9.92
CA GLU A 76 -17.69 11.27 -8.72
C GLU A 76 -17.31 12.09 -7.48
N LEU A 77 -16.02 12.38 -7.30
CA LEU A 77 -15.56 13.24 -6.21
C LEU A 77 -16.21 14.63 -6.28
N GLN A 78 -16.27 15.24 -7.46
CA GLN A 78 -16.93 16.53 -7.66
C GLN A 78 -18.44 16.47 -7.38
N LYS A 79 -19.07 15.34 -7.69
CA LYS A 79 -20.49 15.12 -7.38
C LYS A 79 -20.71 15.00 -5.88
N GLU A 80 -19.88 14.25 -5.17
CA GLU A 80 -19.97 14.10 -3.71
C GLU A 80 -19.74 15.42 -2.98
N LEU A 81 -18.72 16.20 -3.38
CA LEU A 81 -18.43 17.51 -2.77
C LEU A 81 -19.53 18.56 -2.96
N ARG A 82 -20.44 18.37 -3.92
CA ARG A 82 -21.61 19.23 -4.14
C ARG A 82 -22.82 18.82 -3.33
N GLN A 83 -22.83 17.63 -2.73
CA GLN A 83 -23.95 17.22 -1.88
C GLN A 83 -23.88 17.96 -0.55
N PRO A 84 -25.00 18.50 -0.05
CA PRO A 84 -25.05 19.03 1.30
C PRO A 84 -24.72 17.90 2.28
N PHE A 85 -24.00 18.22 3.37
CA PHE A 85 -23.80 17.25 4.44
C PHE A 85 -25.17 16.74 4.90
N PRO A 86 -25.31 15.42 5.15
CA PRO A 86 -26.54 14.88 5.70
C PRO A 86 -26.87 15.65 6.98
N SER A 87 -28.01 16.33 7.00
CA SER A 87 -28.57 16.87 8.23
C SER A 87 -29.09 15.68 9.05
N GLU A 88 -28.56 15.53 10.26
CA GLU A 88 -28.95 14.50 11.24
C GLU A 88 -30.46 14.50 11.53
#